data_AF-A0A1E3X2E5-F1
#
_entry.id   AF-A0A1E3X2E5-F1
#
_cell.length_a   1.000
_cell.length_b   1.000
_cell.length_c   1.000
_cell.angle_alpha   90.00
_cell.angle_beta   90.00
_cell.angle_gamma   90.00
#
_symmetry.space_group_name_H-M   'P 1'
#
loop_
_entity.id
_entity.type
_entity.pdbx_description
1 polymer ?
#
loop_
_entity_poly.entity_id
_entity_poly.type
_entity_poly.pdbx_seq_one_letter_code
_entity_poly.pdbx_strand_id
1 'polypeptide(L)'
;MKKKSYLSNRRLPHFIIAGSMKCGTSSLHMILANHPKIFIPNAEIGFYDIDNHIQHPDFFFYSGAEWYYPRFEEKMNEYLDWYESFFKDAEEDVLLGERSTTYIASERAAERIARLNPKAKIIIMLRDPASRTYSHYWHLVRTGRAIWNFENSLQVMPENLIQRSLYKKTDRTLYEDYTTGEFSFHFV
;
A
#
# COMPACT_ATOMS: atom_id res chain seq x y z
N MET A 1 -3.21 -5.40 -28.47
CA MET A 1 -4.27 -4.46 -28.04
C MET A 1 -5.59 -5.20 -27.76
N LYS A 2 -5.71 -5.88 -26.61
CA LYS A 2 -6.96 -6.55 -26.11
C LYS A 2 -7.13 -6.47 -24.58
N LYS A 3 -6.44 -5.55 -23.87
CA LYS A 3 -6.39 -5.52 -22.39
C LYS A 3 -7.51 -4.72 -21.69
N LYS A 4 -8.19 -3.80 -22.39
CA LYS A 4 -9.13 -2.83 -21.73
C LYS A 4 -10.47 -3.43 -21.26
N SER A 5 -11.01 -4.47 -21.90
CA SER A 5 -12.38 -4.94 -21.58
C SER A 5 -12.49 -5.79 -20.31
N TYR A 6 -11.39 -6.34 -19.79
CA TYR A 6 -11.40 -7.16 -18.55
C TYR A 6 -11.35 -6.33 -17.27
N LEU A 7 -10.95 -5.05 -17.35
CA LEU A 7 -10.87 -4.16 -16.18
C LEU A 7 -12.20 -3.44 -15.91
N SER A 8 -13.06 -3.31 -16.93
CA SER A 8 -14.26 -2.46 -16.84
C SER A 8 -15.40 -3.01 -15.98
N ASN A 9 -15.32 -4.26 -15.53
CA ASN A 9 -16.38 -4.93 -14.76
C ASN A 9 -15.88 -5.55 -13.44
N ARG A 10 -14.71 -5.13 -12.97
CA ARG A 10 -14.06 -5.64 -11.75
C ARG A 10 -14.49 -4.84 -10.53
N ARG A 11 -14.69 -5.52 -9.40
CA ARG A 11 -15.10 -4.89 -8.14
C ARG A 11 -13.87 -4.41 -7.36
N LEU A 12 -13.34 -3.26 -7.77
CA LEU A 12 -12.13 -2.66 -7.21
C LEU A 12 -12.44 -1.57 -6.15
N PRO A 13 -11.50 -1.25 -5.25
CA PRO A 13 -11.72 -0.21 -4.25
C PRO A 13 -11.90 1.17 -4.89
N HIS A 14 -12.84 1.94 -4.33
CA HIS A 14 -13.11 3.32 -4.71
C HIS A 14 -12.06 4.29 -4.14
N PHE A 15 -11.40 3.91 -3.05
CA PHE A 15 -10.32 4.67 -2.45
C PHE A 15 -9.23 3.78 -1.87
N ILE A 16 -8.00 4.28 -1.81
CA ILE A 16 -6.83 3.57 -1.30
C ILE A 16 -6.11 4.47 -0.30
N ILE A 17 -5.96 3.99 0.94
CA ILE A 17 -5.12 4.59 1.97
C ILE A 17 -3.68 4.09 1.73
N ALA A 18 -2.93 4.82 0.92
CA ALA A 18 -1.63 4.41 0.38
C ALA A 18 -0.45 4.63 1.35
N GLY A 19 -0.70 5.21 2.52
CA GLY A 19 0.34 5.47 3.51
C GLY A 19 0.15 6.78 4.26
N SER A 20 1.16 7.25 4.99
CA SER A 20 2.39 6.52 5.29
C SER A 20 2.27 5.72 6.60
N MET A 21 3.03 4.64 6.70
CA MET A 21 3.09 3.84 7.93
C MET A 21 3.55 4.71 9.11
N LYS A 22 2.87 4.56 10.25
CA LYS A 22 3.07 5.32 11.50
C LYS A 22 2.57 6.77 11.47
N CYS A 23 1.69 7.09 10.52
CA CYS A 23 0.96 8.36 10.43
C CYS A 23 -0.50 8.29 10.90
N GLY A 24 -0.93 7.21 11.58
CA GLY A 24 -2.31 7.07 12.07
C GLY A 24 -3.29 6.39 11.10
N THR A 25 -2.78 5.75 10.04
CA THR A 25 -3.60 5.02 9.04
C THR A 25 -4.46 3.90 9.65
N SER A 26 -4.01 3.25 10.73
CA SER A 26 -4.82 2.28 11.47
C SER A 26 -6.03 2.93 12.16
N SER A 27 -5.86 4.12 12.73
CA SER A 27 -6.96 4.87 13.35
C SER A 27 -7.96 5.33 12.30
N LEU A 28 -7.48 5.87 11.17
CA LEU A 28 -8.34 6.24 10.04
C LEU A 28 -9.12 5.03 9.51
N HIS A 29 -8.45 3.88 9.34
CA HIS A 29 -9.09 2.64 8.96
C HIS A 29 -10.22 2.27 9.92
N MET A 30 -9.97 2.26 11.23
CA MET A 30 -11.00 1.95 12.21
C MET A 30 -12.19 2.91 12.15
N ILE A 31 -11.95 4.20 11.96
CA ILE A 31 -13.02 5.21 11.83
C ILE A 31 -13.86 4.93 10.58
N LEU A 32 -13.21 4.73 9.42
CA LEU A 32 -13.90 4.51 8.15
C LEU A 32 -14.62 3.15 8.12
N ALA A 33 -14.02 2.09 8.64
CA ALA A 33 -14.61 0.76 8.68
C ALA A 33 -15.85 0.67 9.58
N ASN A 34 -16.05 1.60 10.51
CA ASN A 34 -17.27 1.70 11.31
C ASN A 34 -18.40 2.48 10.59
N HIS A 35 -18.13 3.09 9.43
CA HIS A 35 -19.16 3.81 8.69
C HIS A 35 -20.04 2.84 7.91
N PRO A 36 -21.39 2.91 8.02
CA PRO A 36 -22.30 1.91 7.43
C PRO A 36 -22.28 1.84 5.89
N LYS A 37 -21.68 2.84 5.23
CA LYS A 37 -21.52 2.89 3.76
C LYS A 37 -20.08 2.63 3.29
N ILE A 38 -19.21 2.09 4.14
CA ILE A 38 -17.82 1.83 3.79
C ILE A 38 -17.46 0.40 4.17
N PHE A 39 -16.78 -0.29 3.27
CA PHE A 39 -16.17 -1.58 3.56
C PHE A 39 -14.67 -1.51 3.27
N ILE A 40 -13.86 -1.90 4.25
CA ILE A 40 -12.41 -2.00 4.12
C ILE A 40 -12.00 -3.36 4.68
N PRO A 41 -11.26 -4.20 3.92
CA PRO A 41 -10.70 -5.44 4.45
C PRO A 41 -9.78 -5.17 5.64
N ASN A 42 -9.81 -6.04 6.66
CA ASN A 42 -8.99 -5.86 7.86
C ASN A 42 -7.47 -5.95 7.58
N ALA A 43 -7.08 -6.77 6.60
CA ALA A 43 -5.69 -6.99 6.21
C ALA A 43 -5.13 -5.85 5.36
N GLU A 44 -3.82 -5.57 5.50
CA GLU A 44 -3.10 -4.83 4.43
C GLU A 44 -2.85 -5.82 3.29
N ILE A 45 -3.33 -5.49 2.09
CA ILE A 45 -3.34 -6.44 0.97
C ILE A 45 -2.02 -6.40 0.20
N GLY A 46 -1.38 -5.23 0.09
CA GLY A 46 -0.09 -5.08 -0.59
C GLY A 46 -0.13 -5.41 -2.09
N PHE A 47 -1.29 -5.38 -2.73
CA PHE A 47 -1.47 -5.84 -4.12
C PHE A 47 -0.58 -5.06 -5.12
N TYR A 48 -0.58 -3.73 -5.03
CA TYR A 48 0.10 -2.89 -6.03
C TYR A 48 1.63 -2.89 -5.91
N ASP A 49 2.18 -3.37 -4.79
CA ASP A 49 3.61 -3.55 -4.57
C ASP A 49 3.98 -4.96 -4.09
N ILE A 50 3.15 -5.96 -4.40
CA ILE A 50 3.23 -7.34 -3.88
C ILE A 50 4.60 -8.00 -4.11
N ASP A 51 5.28 -7.63 -5.21
CA ASP A 51 6.59 -8.12 -5.62
C ASP A 51 7.76 -7.36 -4.98
N ASN A 52 7.50 -6.51 -3.98
CA ASN A 52 8.55 -5.87 -3.19
C ASN A 52 8.99 -6.77 -2.03
N HIS A 53 10.07 -7.52 -2.24
CA HIS A 53 10.64 -8.45 -1.27
C HIS A 53 11.06 -7.82 0.08
N ILE A 54 11.35 -6.51 0.12
CA ILE A 54 11.70 -5.81 1.37
C ILE A 54 10.44 -5.51 2.17
N GLN A 55 9.37 -5.10 1.49
CA GLN A 55 8.12 -4.69 2.14
C GLN A 55 7.26 -5.89 2.51
N HIS A 56 7.24 -6.91 1.66
CA HIS A 56 6.39 -8.10 1.79
C HIS A 56 7.19 -9.41 1.66
N PRO A 57 8.16 -9.65 2.57
CA PRO A 57 8.96 -10.88 2.55
C PRO A 57 8.11 -12.14 2.72
N ASP A 58 6.90 -12.02 3.28
CA ASP A 58 5.92 -13.10 3.44
C ASP A 58 5.39 -13.67 2.12
N PHE A 59 5.45 -12.92 1.03
CA PHE A 59 5.14 -13.45 -0.31
C PHE A 59 6.33 -14.18 -0.97
N PHE A 60 7.51 -14.18 -0.34
CA PHE A 60 8.74 -14.78 -0.84
C PHE A 60 9.17 -15.94 0.06
N PHE A 61 8.83 -17.17 -0.30
CA PHE A 61 9.12 -18.33 0.54
C PHE A 61 9.51 -19.57 -0.26
N TYR A 62 10.27 -20.46 0.38
CA TYR A 62 10.63 -21.75 -0.18
C TYR A 62 9.65 -22.82 0.33
N SER A 63 9.03 -23.58 -0.55
CA SER A 63 8.03 -24.60 -0.17
C SER A 63 8.65 -25.94 0.28
N GLY A 64 9.98 -26.07 0.20
CA GLY A 64 10.67 -27.35 0.32
C GLY A 64 11.13 -27.92 -1.04
N ALA A 65 10.50 -27.51 -2.14
CA ALA A 65 10.86 -27.95 -3.50
C ALA A 65 11.27 -26.80 -4.44
N GLU A 66 10.63 -25.64 -4.30
CA GLU A 66 10.87 -24.49 -5.17
C GLU A 66 10.67 -23.15 -4.44
N TRP A 67 11.20 -22.09 -5.01
CA TRP A 67 11.00 -20.72 -4.55
C TRP A 67 9.70 -20.14 -5.10
N TYR A 68 8.85 -19.66 -4.20
CA TYR A 68 7.65 -18.89 -4.50
C TYR A 68 7.98 -17.41 -4.36
N TYR A 69 7.65 -16.66 -5.40
CA TYR A 69 7.75 -15.21 -5.40
C TYR A 69 6.71 -14.62 -6.37
N PRO A 70 6.20 -13.42 -6.12
CA PRO A 70 5.18 -12.83 -6.97
C PRO A 70 5.71 -12.50 -8.37
N ARG A 71 4.97 -12.91 -9.41
CA ARG A 71 5.26 -12.57 -10.81
C ARG A 71 4.13 -11.71 -11.37
N PHE A 72 4.02 -10.49 -10.82
CA PHE A 72 2.86 -9.63 -10.99
C PHE A 72 2.48 -9.40 -12.45
N GLU A 73 3.45 -9.03 -13.30
CA GLU A 73 3.17 -8.72 -14.72
C GLU A 73 2.80 -9.96 -15.55
N GLU A 74 3.36 -11.13 -15.22
CA GLU A 74 3.07 -12.40 -15.90
C GLU A 74 1.70 -12.95 -15.52
N LYS A 75 1.36 -12.88 -14.22
CA LYS A 75 0.16 -13.48 -13.63
C LYS A 75 -0.86 -12.43 -13.19
N MET A 76 -0.86 -11.27 -13.85
CA MET A 76 -1.65 -10.09 -13.44
C MET A 76 -3.14 -10.41 -13.23
N ASN A 77 -3.73 -11.24 -14.09
CA ASN A 77 -5.14 -11.62 -13.96
C ASN A 77 -5.40 -12.48 -12.72
N GLU A 78 -4.53 -13.45 -12.42
CA GLU A 78 -4.65 -14.28 -11.21
C GLU A 78 -4.56 -13.41 -9.94
N TYR A 79 -3.63 -12.44 -9.92
CA TYR A 79 -3.52 -11.51 -8.80
C TYR A 79 -4.70 -10.54 -8.70
N LEU A 80 -5.28 -10.12 -9.82
CA LEU A 80 -6.50 -9.30 -9.82
C LEU A 80 -7.69 -10.10 -9.26
N ASP A 81 -7.84 -11.36 -9.64
CA ASP A 81 -8.89 -12.24 -9.09
C ASP A 81 -8.70 -12.45 -7.58
N TRP A 82 -7.46 -12.66 -7.15
CA TRP A 82 -7.10 -12.72 -5.73
C TRP A 82 -7.41 -11.39 -5.01
N TYR A 83 -7.06 -10.25 -5.61
CA TYR A 83 -7.32 -8.92 -5.04
C TYR A 83 -8.82 -8.64 -4.86
N GLU A 84 -9.63 -8.99 -5.85
CA GLU A 84 -11.09 -8.82 -5.77
C GLU A 84 -11.73 -9.71 -4.71
N SER A 85 -11.14 -10.88 -4.42
CA SER A 85 -11.67 -11.79 -3.41
C SER A 85 -11.73 -11.17 -2.01
N PHE A 86 -10.93 -10.14 -1.72
CA PHE A 86 -10.98 -9.41 -0.45
C PHE A 86 -12.24 -8.55 -0.31
N PHE A 87 -12.94 -8.25 -1.40
CA PHE A 87 -14.14 -7.40 -1.41
C PHE A 87 -15.43 -8.20 -1.64
N LYS A 88 -15.36 -9.54 -1.67
CA LYS A 88 -16.52 -10.40 -1.96
C LYS A 88 -17.65 -10.27 -0.93
N ASP A 89 -17.29 -10.03 0.33
CA ASP A 89 -18.24 -9.96 1.45
C ASP A 89 -18.83 -8.56 1.66
N ALA A 90 -18.49 -7.59 0.79
CA ALA A 90 -19.04 -6.26 0.86
C ALA A 90 -20.45 -6.21 0.24
N GLU A 91 -21.37 -5.46 0.85
CA GLU A 91 -22.71 -5.18 0.31
C GLU A 91 -22.65 -4.36 -1.00
N GLU A 92 -23.68 -4.40 -1.84
CA GLU A 92 -23.64 -3.72 -3.15
C GLU A 92 -23.50 -2.19 -3.05
N ASP A 93 -24.14 -1.56 -2.06
CA ASP A 93 -24.26 -0.09 -1.94
C ASP A 93 -23.17 0.58 -1.07
N VAL A 94 -22.03 -0.09 -0.83
CA VAL A 94 -20.94 0.47 -0.02
C VAL A 94 -19.74 0.92 -0.84
N LEU A 95 -19.04 1.94 -0.33
CA LEU A 95 -17.74 2.35 -0.84
C LEU A 95 -16.66 1.39 -0.32
N LEU A 96 -16.12 0.61 -1.24
CA LEU A 96 -14.92 -0.20 -1.03
C LEU A 96 -13.67 0.67 -0.83
N GLY A 97 -12.89 0.37 0.19
CA GLY A 97 -11.59 0.97 0.44
C GLY A 97 -10.50 -0.08 0.66
N GLU A 98 -9.27 0.28 0.34
CA GLU A 98 -8.08 -0.54 0.60
C GLU A 98 -7.06 0.24 1.43
N ARG A 99 -6.21 -0.46 2.18
CA ARG A 99 -5.14 0.14 2.96
C ARG A 99 -3.88 -0.69 2.83
N SER A 100 -2.85 -0.08 2.26
CA SER A 100 -1.50 -0.63 2.25
C SER A 100 -0.53 0.52 2.42
N THR A 101 0.11 0.55 3.58
CA THR A 101 0.89 1.72 4.00
C THR A 101 2.25 1.86 3.31
N THR A 102 2.62 0.84 2.53
CA THR A 102 3.87 0.73 1.78
C THR A 102 3.79 1.36 0.41
N TYR A 103 2.58 1.52 -0.17
CA TYR A 103 2.38 2.01 -1.53
C TYR A 103 3.00 3.38 -1.77
N ILE A 104 2.92 4.28 -0.79
CA ILE A 104 3.53 5.60 -0.91
C ILE A 104 4.99 5.44 -1.34
N ALA A 105 5.78 4.64 -0.63
CA ALA A 105 7.21 4.45 -0.88
C ALA A 105 7.55 3.46 -2.01
N SER A 106 6.55 2.91 -2.70
CA SER A 106 6.77 1.91 -3.76
C SER A 106 7.04 2.58 -5.10
N GLU A 107 8.08 2.10 -5.79
CA GLU A 107 8.42 2.53 -7.16
C GLU A 107 7.42 2.02 -8.21
N ARG A 108 6.55 1.06 -7.87
CA ARG A 108 5.62 0.39 -8.80
C ARG A 108 4.15 0.65 -8.50
N ALA A 109 3.80 0.94 -7.24
CA ALA A 109 2.40 0.99 -6.83
C ALA A 109 1.63 2.10 -7.54
N ALA A 110 2.22 3.29 -7.63
CA ALA A 110 1.66 4.46 -8.32
C ALA A 110 1.27 4.12 -9.77
N GLU A 111 2.23 3.67 -10.57
CA GLU A 111 2.02 3.28 -11.97
C GLU A 111 0.92 2.22 -12.10
N ARG A 112 0.97 1.18 -11.25
CA ARG A 112 0.00 0.06 -11.33
C ARG A 112 -1.40 0.48 -10.93
N ILE A 113 -1.57 1.33 -9.92
CA ILE A 113 -2.88 1.87 -9.55
C ILE A 113 -3.41 2.74 -10.70
N ALA A 114 -2.61 3.67 -11.24
CA ALA A 114 -3.04 4.50 -12.37
C ALA A 114 -3.45 3.66 -13.59
N ARG A 115 -2.74 2.55 -13.84
CA ARG A 115 -3.02 1.63 -14.94
C ARG A 115 -4.26 0.76 -14.72
N LEU A 116 -4.48 0.25 -13.51
CA LEU A 116 -5.48 -0.77 -13.21
C LEU A 116 -6.75 -0.23 -12.56
N ASN A 117 -6.63 0.84 -11.77
CA ASN A 117 -7.73 1.48 -11.07
C ASN A 117 -7.61 3.02 -11.12
N PRO A 118 -7.69 3.63 -12.32
CA PRO A 118 -7.52 5.07 -12.52
C PRO A 118 -8.60 5.93 -11.87
N LYS A 119 -9.67 5.34 -11.31
CA LYS A 119 -10.74 6.08 -10.64
C LYS A 119 -10.61 6.07 -9.12
N ALA A 120 -9.68 5.31 -8.57
CA ALA A 120 -9.48 5.25 -7.12
C ALA A 120 -9.02 6.60 -6.58
N LYS A 121 -9.67 7.06 -5.51
CA LYS A 121 -9.17 8.19 -4.72
C LYS A 121 -8.00 7.75 -3.86
N ILE A 122 -6.90 8.48 -3.91
CA ILE A 122 -5.72 8.18 -3.10
C ILE A 122 -5.75 9.03 -1.82
N ILE A 123 -5.62 8.39 -0.67
CA ILE A 123 -5.54 9.04 0.64
C ILE A 123 -4.13 8.80 1.19
N ILE A 124 -3.44 9.89 1.53
CA ILE A 124 -2.11 9.88 2.11
C ILE A 124 -2.12 10.68 3.41
N MET A 125 -1.65 10.04 4.48
CA MET A 125 -1.44 10.67 5.78
C MET A 125 0.05 10.88 6.01
N LEU A 126 0.43 12.14 6.26
CA LEU A 126 1.80 12.52 6.57
C LEU A 126 1.94 12.85 8.06
N ARG A 127 3.16 12.73 8.58
CA ARG A 127 3.53 13.10 9.94
C ARG A 127 4.91 13.76 9.88
N ASP A 128 5.26 14.56 10.88
CA ASP A 128 6.66 14.97 11.07
C ASP A 128 7.63 13.78 10.82
N PRO A 129 8.55 13.89 9.85
CA PRO A 129 9.33 12.76 9.37
C PRO A 129 10.23 12.17 10.46
N ALA A 130 10.77 13.00 11.36
CA ALA A 130 11.58 12.52 12.48
C ALA A 130 10.73 11.69 13.46
N SER A 131 9.56 12.19 13.83
CA SER A 131 8.59 11.49 14.68
C SER A 131 8.09 10.19 14.05
N ARG A 132 7.84 10.17 12.73
CA ARG A 132 7.44 8.94 12.01
C ARG A 132 8.57 7.91 12.03
N THR A 133 9.81 8.32 11.74
CA THR A 133 11.01 7.46 11.77
C THR A 133 11.20 6.85 13.16
N TYR A 134 11.08 7.65 14.22
CA TYR A 134 11.18 7.18 15.61
C TYR A 134 10.04 6.20 15.96
N SER A 135 8.81 6.49 15.52
CA SER A 135 7.68 5.58 15.71
C SER A 135 7.84 4.27 14.92
N HIS A 136 8.51 4.30 13.76
CA HIS A 136 8.83 3.10 13.00
C HIS A 136 9.85 2.24 13.75
N TYR A 137 10.89 2.84 14.31
CA TYR A 137 11.85 2.11 15.14
C TYR A 137 11.17 1.33 16.27
N TRP A 138 10.30 1.98 17.05
CA TRP A 138 9.55 1.29 18.10
C TRP A 138 8.59 0.22 17.58
N HIS A 139 8.07 0.37 16.36
CA HIS A 139 7.31 -0.70 15.72
C HIS A 139 8.20 -1.92 15.40
N LEU A 140 9.43 -1.72 14.94
CA LEU A 140 10.38 -2.81 14.73
C LEU A 140 10.74 -3.50 16.06
N VAL A 141 10.99 -2.73 17.12
CA VAL A 141 11.24 -3.27 18.47
C VAL A 141 10.06 -4.13 18.94
N ARG A 142 8.84 -3.58 18.91
CA ARG A 142 7.62 -4.28 19.34
C ARG A 142 7.35 -5.56 18.53
N THR A 143 7.78 -5.60 17.27
CA THR A 143 7.57 -6.75 16.37
C THR A 143 8.76 -7.70 16.31
N GLY A 144 9.79 -7.51 17.16
CA GLY A 144 10.98 -8.37 17.19
C GLY A 144 11.89 -8.25 15.96
N ARG A 145 11.74 -7.18 15.17
CA ARG A 145 12.50 -6.92 13.94
C ARG A 145 13.61 -5.89 14.10
N ALA A 146 13.69 -5.22 15.25
CA ALA A 146 14.81 -4.34 15.54
C ALA A 146 16.05 -5.17 15.89
N ILE A 147 17.09 -5.06 15.07
CA ILE A 147 18.38 -5.71 15.34
C ILE A 147 19.19 -4.81 16.28
N TRP A 148 19.16 -3.48 16.06
CA TRP A 148 20.05 -2.50 16.69
C TRP A 148 19.26 -1.45 17.48
N ASN A 149 19.94 -0.61 18.27
CA ASN A 149 19.31 0.57 18.85
C ASN A 149 18.97 1.62 17.77
N PHE A 150 18.24 2.68 18.13
CA PHE A 150 17.77 3.68 17.16
C PHE A 150 18.94 4.34 16.42
N GLU A 151 19.94 4.83 17.16
CA GLU A 151 21.09 5.55 16.64
C GLU A 151 21.91 4.68 15.67
N ASN A 152 22.22 3.45 16.06
CA ASN A 152 22.99 2.53 15.21
C ASN A 152 22.17 2.12 13.98
N SER A 153 20.85 1.95 14.11
CA SER A 153 19.97 1.64 12.98
C SER A 153 20.02 2.73 11.92
N LEU A 154 20.06 4.00 12.33
CA LEU A 154 20.24 5.14 11.42
C LEU A 154 21.62 5.19 10.77
N GLN A 155 22.66 4.68 11.43
CA GLN A 155 24.02 4.68 10.88
C GLN A 155 24.27 3.55 9.88
N VAL A 156 23.68 2.37 10.09
CA VAL A 156 24.02 1.18 9.27
C VAL A 156 22.94 0.76 8.30
N MET A 157 21.66 0.91 8.64
CA MET A 157 20.57 0.68 7.69
C MET A 157 19.55 1.83 7.75
N PRO A 158 19.96 3.06 7.43
CA PRO A 158 19.08 4.23 7.46
C PRO A 158 17.83 4.04 6.61
N GLU A 159 17.95 3.39 5.45
CA GLU A 159 16.85 3.15 4.51
C GLU A 159 15.65 2.46 5.18
N ASN A 160 15.90 1.49 6.07
CA ASN A 160 14.83 0.76 6.79
C ASN A 160 13.95 1.70 7.62
N LEU A 161 14.52 2.77 8.16
CA LEU A 161 13.80 3.71 9.01
C LEU A 161 13.37 4.97 8.27
N ILE A 162 14.20 5.50 7.38
CA ILE A 162 14.07 6.85 6.79
C ILE A 162 13.31 6.83 5.48
N GLN A 163 13.42 5.78 4.64
CA GLN A 163 12.88 5.79 3.27
C GLN A 163 11.40 6.21 3.22
N ARG A 164 10.58 5.69 4.14
CA ARG A 164 9.14 6.00 4.24
C ARG A 164 8.81 7.39 4.83
N SER A 165 9.82 8.16 5.23
CA SER A 165 9.75 9.58 5.65
C SER A 165 10.19 10.56 4.56
N LEU A 166 10.76 10.08 3.45
CA LEU A 166 11.26 10.94 2.37
C LEU A 166 10.15 11.37 1.40
N TYR A 167 9.09 11.97 1.94
CA TYR A 167 7.86 12.24 1.20
C TYR A 167 8.09 12.95 -0.14
N LYS A 168 8.98 13.95 -0.22
CA LYS A 168 9.27 14.64 -1.49
C LYS A 168 9.82 13.74 -2.60
N LYS A 169 10.67 12.76 -2.28
CA LYS A 169 11.23 11.81 -3.27
C LYS A 169 10.14 10.88 -3.80
N THR A 170 9.14 10.65 -2.96
CA THR A 170 8.08 9.67 -3.11
C THR A 170 6.80 10.26 -3.74
N ASP A 171 6.45 11.48 -3.33
CA ASP A 171 5.35 12.28 -3.84
C ASP A 171 5.58 12.70 -5.29
N ARG A 172 6.83 12.80 -5.75
CA ARG A 172 7.11 13.17 -7.14
C ARG A 172 6.58 12.13 -8.12
N THR A 173 6.75 10.84 -7.82
CA THR A 173 6.21 9.74 -8.65
C THR A 173 4.69 9.71 -8.62
N LEU A 174 4.08 9.86 -7.44
CA LEU A 174 2.62 9.92 -7.28
C LEU A 174 2.02 11.20 -7.89
N TYR A 175 2.72 12.33 -7.86
CA TYR A 175 2.22 13.59 -8.40
C TYR A 175 2.39 13.63 -9.92
N GLU A 176 3.54 13.23 -10.47
CA GLU A 176 3.78 13.23 -11.92
C GLU A 176 2.91 12.20 -12.66
N ASP A 177 2.67 11.02 -12.08
CA ASP A 177 1.84 9.98 -12.69
C ASP A 177 0.33 10.26 -12.57
N TYR A 178 -0.10 11.04 -11.57
CA TYR A 178 -1.53 11.28 -11.30
C TYR A 178 -2.03 12.69 -11.66
N THR A 179 -1.19 13.71 -11.80
CA THR A 179 -1.69 15.08 -12.10
C THR A 179 -2.08 15.34 -13.56
N THR A 180 -2.05 14.32 -14.41
CA THR A 180 -2.69 14.38 -15.75
C THR A 180 -4.17 13.96 -15.74
N GLY A 181 -4.70 13.52 -14.60
CA GLY A 181 -6.13 13.24 -14.37
C GLY A 181 -6.66 13.97 -13.12
N GLU A 182 -7.97 14.15 -13.04
CA GLU A 182 -8.66 14.83 -11.93
C GLU A 182 -8.49 14.08 -10.59
N PHE A 183 -7.42 14.35 -9.84
CA PHE A 183 -7.24 13.83 -8.48
C PHE A 183 -7.05 14.96 -7.47
N SER A 184 -7.63 14.77 -6.29
CA SER A 184 -7.54 15.67 -5.14
C SER A 184 -6.69 15.00 -4.06
N PHE A 185 -5.53 15.59 -3.75
CA PHE A 185 -4.73 15.21 -2.58
C PHE A 185 -5.33 15.88 -1.35
N HIS A 186 -5.82 15.08 -0.40
CA HIS A 186 -6.27 15.60 0.89
C HIS A 186 -5.19 15.32 1.93
N PHE A 187 -4.42 16.36 2.25
CA PHE A 187 -3.55 16.35 3.43
C PHE A 187 -4.41 16.64 4.65
N VAL A 188 -4.48 15.69 5.59
CA VAL A 188 -5.13 15.87 6.90
C VAL A 188 -4.04 15.97 7.96
#